data_AF-A0A2J5N9R9-F1
#
_entry.id   AF-A0A2J5N9R9-F1
#
_cell.length_a   1.000
_cell.length_b   1.000
_cell.length_c   1.000
_cell.angle_alpha   90.00
_cell.angle_beta   90.00
_cell.angle_gamma   90.00
#
_symmetry.space_group_name_H-M   'P 1'
#
loop_
_entity.id
_entity.type
_entity.pdbx_description
1 polymer ?
#
loop_
_entity_poly.entity_id
_entity_poly.type
_entity_poly.pdbx_seq_one_letter_code
_entity_poly.pdbx_strand_id
1 'polypeptide(L)'
;MVLGIIGMGFAWRYASTIWPVSRTIGDGLVIVATLVWALLALAFISRAVRFPHSVLQEMRHPVASSFVSLFPATTMLVAIGFVPWLRPLSLVLFAIGVVLQLSYAAWQSAGLWRGKHPNEATTPGLYLPTVANNFISAMACGALGFTDAGLVFLGAGLFSWLSLE
;
A
#
# COMPACT_ATOMS: atom_id res chain seq x y z
N MET A 1 -2.94 8.57 -7.64
CA MET A 1 -1.87 8.85 -8.62
C MET A 1 -0.68 7.90 -8.49
N VAL A 2 0.05 7.86 -7.37
CA VAL A 2 1.26 7.02 -7.21
C VAL A 2 1.02 5.55 -7.56
N LEU A 3 -0.05 4.96 -7.02
CA LEU A 3 -0.41 3.54 -7.21
C LEU A 3 -0.52 3.17 -8.71
N GLY A 4 -1.16 4.01 -9.51
CA GLY A 4 -1.33 3.76 -10.95
C GLY A 4 -0.03 3.90 -11.73
N ILE A 5 0.77 4.92 -11.44
CA ILE A 5 2.05 5.16 -12.13
C ILE A 5 3.04 4.05 -11.81
N ILE A 6 3.15 3.64 -10.54
CA ILE A 6 4.08 2.59 -10.13
C ILE A 6 3.63 1.21 -10.63
N GLY A 7 2.33 0.93 -10.63
CA GLY A 7 1.77 -0.29 -11.21
C GLY A 7 2.06 -0.39 -12.71
N MET A 8 1.91 0.71 -13.46
CA MET A 8 2.30 0.75 -14.87
C MET A 8 3.81 0.56 -15.05
N GLY A 9 4.63 1.15 -14.17
CA GLY A 9 6.08 0.94 -14.17
C GLY A 9 6.47 -0.53 -13.96
N PHE A 10 5.79 -1.23 -13.06
CA PHE A 10 6.00 -2.67 -12.83
C PHE A 10 5.54 -3.52 -14.00
N ALA A 11 4.37 -3.22 -14.57
CA ALA A 11 3.89 -3.91 -15.76
C ALA A 11 4.88 -3.75 -16.93
N TRP A 12 5.44 -2.54 -17.13
CA TRP A 12 6.43 -2.30 -18.18
C TRP A 12 7.76 -3.01 -17.91
N ARG A 13 8.23 -3.01 -16.66
CA ARG A 13 9.42 -3.79 -16.27
C ARG A 13 9.23 -5.28 -16.54
N TYR A 14 8.06 -5.81 -16.21
CA TYR A 14 7.73 -7.21 -16.50
C TYR A 14 7.62 -7.47 -18.01
N ALA A 15 6.97 -6.57 -18.78
CA ALA A 15 6.91 -6.70 -20.23
C ALA A 15 8.31 -6.72 -20.87
N SER A 16 9.26 -5.94 -20.36
CA SER A 16 10.65 -5.92 -20.86
C SER A 16 11.44 -7.21 -20.63
N THR A 17 10.96 -8.14 -19.79
CA THR A 17 11.58 -9.47 -19.64
C THR A 17 11.07 -10.47 -20.67
N ILE A 18 9.92 -10.22 -21.29
CA ILE A 18 9.25 -11.12 -22.24
C ILE A 18 9.37 -10.60 -23.66
N TRP A 19 9.26 -9.28 -23.86
CA TRP A 19 9.30 -8.61 -25.14
C TRP A 19 10.55 -7.74 -25.28
N PRO A 20 11.03 -7.49 -26.50
CA PRO A 20 12.20 -6.64 -26.78
C PRO A 20 11.85 -5.15 -26.65
N VAL A 21 11.23 -4.76 -25.54
CA VAL A 21 10.88 -3.37 -25.21
C VAL A 21 11.86 -2.82 -24.18
N SER A 22 12.13 -1.51 -24.22
CA SER A 22 13.12 -0.92 -23.33
C SER A 22 12.65 -0.93 -21.86
N ARG A 23 13.51 -1.43 -20.97
CA ARG A 23 13.32 -1.37 -19.52
C ARG A 23 13.33 0.06 -18.96
N THR A 24 13.97 1.01 -19.66
CA THR A 24 14.14 2.39 -19.19
C THR A 24 12.83 3.13 -18.98
N ILE A 25 11.79 2.81 -19.75
CA ILE A 25 10.45 3.42 -19.59
C ILE A 25 9.83 2.98 -18.26
N GLY A 26 9.94 1.70 -17.92
CA GLY A 26 9.46 1.18 -16.64
C GLY A 26 10.21 1.79 -15.45
N ASP A 27 11.53 1.92 -15.57
CA ASP A 27 12.36 2.58 -14.56
C ASP A 27 12.00 4.06 -14.39
N GLY A 28 11.77 4.78 -15.49
CA GLY A 28 11.32 6.17 -15.48
C GLY A 28 9.98 6.35 -14.77
N LEU A 29 9.01 5.47 -15.03
CA LEU A 29 7.70 5.49 -14.35
C LEU A 29 7.84 5.25 -12.85
N VAL A 30 8.69 4.30 -12.43
CA VAL A 30 8.94 4.03 -11.00
C VAL A 30 9.61 5.22 -10.31
N ILE A 31 10.56 5.90 -10.98
CA ILE A 31 11.20 7.11 -10.44
C ILE A 31 10.16 8.23 -10.28
N VAL A 32 9.35 8.50 -11.32
CA VAL A 32 8.28 9.52 -11.25
C VAL A 32 7.30 9.20 -10.13
N ALA A 33 6.85 7.95 -10.00
CA ALA A 33 5.98 7.54 -8.92
C ALA A 33 6.61 7.75 -7.53
N THR A 34 7.91 7.46 -7.40
CA THR A 34 8.67 7.66 -6.16
C THR A 34 8.77 9.15 -5.80
N LEU A 35 9.01 10.03 -6.76
CA LEU A 35 9.08 11.48 -6.52
C LEU A 35 7.73 12.02 -6.06
N VAL A 36 6.64 11.63 -6.74
CA VAL A 36 5.28 12.00 -6.34
C VAL A 36 4.97 11.45 -4.94
N TRP A 37 5.34 10.20 -4.66
CA TRP A 37 5.18 9.59 -3.34
C TRP A 37 5.96 10.37 -2.27
N ALA A 38 7.21 10.74 -2.51
CA ALA A 38 8.02 11.47 -1.54
C ALA A 38 7.40 12.84 -1.20
N LEU A 39 6.91 13.57 -2.21
CA LEU A 39 6.20 14.84 -2.00
C LEU A 39 4.92 14.66 -1.17
N LEU A 40 4.11 13.65 -1.51
CA LEU A 40 2.88 13.35 -0.78
C LEU A 40 3.16 12.84 0.63
N ALA A 41 4.21 12.06 0.83
CA ALA A 41 4.63 11.55 2.13
C ALA A 41 5.10 12.69 3.03
N LEU A 42 5.92 13.60 2.52
CA LEU A 42 6.34 14.81 3.25
C LEU A 42 5.13 15.70 3.58
N ALA A 43 4.22 15.92 2.64
CA ALA A 43 2.99 16.66 2.89
C ALA A 43 2.16 16.01 4.00
N PHE A 44 1.96 14.69 3.94
CA PHE A 44 1.21 13.94 4.95
C PHE A 44 1.88 13.96 6.32
N ILE A 45 3.19 13.72 6.41
CA ILE A 45 3.96 13.79 7.66
C ILE A 45 3.92 15.21 8.24
N SER A 46 4.10 16.24 7.41
CA SER A 46 4.03 17.63 7.86
C SER A 46 2.65 17.99 8.40
N ARG A 47 1.57 17.48 7.77
CA ARG A 47 0.20 17.65 8.25
C ARG A 47 -0.04 16.87 9.55
N ALA A 48 0.51 15.66 9.69
CA ALA A 48 0.40 14.86 10.91
C ALA A 48 1.09 15.53 12.11
N VAL A 49 2.25 16.17 11.90
CA VAL A 49 2.99 16.88 12.95
C VAL A 49 2.33 18.21 13.30
N ARG A 50 1.91 19.01 12.30
CA ARG A 50 1.34 20.35 12.53
C ARG A 50 -0.14 20.32 12.94
N PHE A 51 -0.91 19.37 12.43
CA PHE A 51 -2.36 19.27 12.62
C PHE A 51 -2.80 17.83 12.97
N PRO A 52 -2.28 17.25 14.08
CA PRO A 52 -2.59 15.85 14.45
C PRO A 52 -4.09 15.61 14.65
N HIS A 53 -4.83 16.64 15.09
CA HIS A 53 -6.27 16.54 15.31
C HIS A 53 -7.06 16.35 14.00
N SER A 54 -6.62 16.98 12.91
CA SER A 54 -7.23 16.82 11.58
C SER A 54 -7.01 15.41 11.03
N VAL A 55 -5.83 14.84 11.22
CA VAL A 55 -5.52 13.47 10.79
C VAL A 55 -6.33 12.46 11.60
N LEU A 56 -6.48 12.67 12.91
CA LEU A 56 -7.29 11.80 13.76
C LEU A 56 -8.78 11.82 13.36
N GLN A 57 -9.31 12.98 12.97
CA GLN A 57 -10.68 13.09 12.47
C GLN A 57 -10.86 12.31 11.16
N GLU A 58 -9.89 12.41 10.24
CA GLU A 58 -9.91 11.65 8.98
C GLU A 58 -9.82 10.13 9.22
N MET A 59 -8.95 9.70 10.13
CA MET A 59 -8.84 8.29 10.52
C MET A 59 -10.11 7.73 11.17
N ARG A 60 -10.90 8.57 11.85
CA ARG A 60 -12.18 8.17 12.47
C ARG A 60 -13.37 8.28 11.52
N HIS A 61 -13.18 8.87 10.35
CA HIS A 61 -14.26 9.05 9.39
C HIS A 61 -14.64 7.69 8.76
N PRO A 62 -15.95 7.36 8.65
CA PRO A 62 -16.40 6.06 8.15
C PRO A 62 -15.87 5.70 6.75
N VAL A 63 -15.76 6.69 5.86
CA VAL A 63 -15.28 6.50 4.48
C VAL A 63 -13.82 6.94 4.26
N ALA A 64 -13.40 8.10 4.80
CA ALA A 64 -12.07 8.66 4.53
C ALA A 64 -10.93 7.86 5.19
N SER A 65 -11.22 7.13 6.28
CA SER A 65 -10.23 6.29 6.97
C SER A 65 -9.55 5.29 6.02
N SER A 66 -10.33 4.64 5.15
CA SER A 66 -9.78 3.69 4.17
C SER A 66 -8.73 4.29 3.23
N PHE A 67 -8.79 5.59 2.92
CA PHE A 67 -7.78 6.26 2.09
C PHE A 67 -6.46 6.50 2.83
N VAL A 68 -6.47 6.59 4.17
CA VAL A 68 -5.26 6.67 4.99
C VAL A 68 -4.39 5.41 4.78
N SER A 69 -5.03 4.27 4.54
CA SER A 69 -4.34 3.01 4.25
C SER A 69 -3.54 3.03 2.93
N LEU A 70 -3.77 4.00 2.03
CA LEU A 70 -2.97 4.17 0.81
C LEU A 70 -1.53 4.61 1.11
N PHE A 71 -1.29 5.27 2.24
CA PHE A 71 0.05 5.70 2.62
C PHE A 71 1.01 4.51 2.81
N PRO A 72 0.71 3.50 3.65
CA PRO A 72 1.56 2.32 3.74
C PRO A 72 1.54 1.48 2.46
N ALA A 73 0.41 1.41 1.74
CA ALA A 73 0.31 0.72 0.44
C ALA A 73 1.33 1.24 -0.58
N THR A 74 1.34 2.55 -0.79
CA THR A 74 2.25 3.21 -1.73
C THR A 74 3.70 3.15 -1.28
N THR A 75 3.95 3.19 0.04
CA THR A 75 5.29 2.97 0.61
C THR A 75 5.84 1.58 0.28
N MET A 76 5.02 0.53 0.39
CA MET A 76 5.41 -0.83 0.00
C MET A 76 5.65 -0.96 -1.52
N LEU A 77 4.83 -0.30 -2.35
CA LEU A 77 5.08 -0.27 -3.79
C LEU A 77 6.40 0.42 -4.11
N VAL A 78 6.72 1.54 -3.47
CA VAL A 78 8.05 2.17 -3.63
C VAL A 78 9.15 1.20 -3.18
N ALA A 79 8.96 0.48 -2.06
CA ALA A 79 9.92 -0.54 -1.61
C ALA A 79 10.20 -1.60 -2.70
N ILE A 80 9.17 -2.13 -3.35
CA ILE A 80 9.29 -3.07 -4.49
C ILE A 80 10.09 -2.44 -5.64
N GLY A 81 9.80 -1.17 -5.96
CA GLY A 81 10.45 -0.44 -7.05
C GLY A 81 11.97 -0.32 -6.89
N PHE A 82 12.44 -0.21 -5.65
CA PHE A 82 13.86 -0.09 -5.30
C PHE A 82 14.60 -1.42 -5.17
N VAL A 83 13.92 -2.57 -5.18
CA VAL A 83 14.57 -3.89 -4.98
C VAL A 83 15.75 -4.11 -5.94
N PRO A 84 15.65 -3.76 -7.25
CA PRO A 84 16.76 -3.95 -8.19
C PRO A 84 17.91 -2.96 -8.01
N TRP A 85 17.70 -1.85 -7.30
CA TRP A 85 18.68 -0.76 -7.16
C TRP A 85 19.38 -0.76 -5.80
N LEU A 86 18.61 -0.88 -4.71
CA LEU A 86 19.12 -0.76 -3.34
C LEU A 86 18.29 -1.60 -2.37
N ARG A 87 18.65 -2.88 -2.24
CA ARG A 87 17.94 -3.84 -1.37
C ARG A 87 17.81 -3.40 0.10
N PRO A 88 18.84 -2.81 0.77
CA PRO A 88 18.69 -2.34 2.15
C PRO A 88 17.61 -1.28 2.32
N LEU A 89 17.51 -0.33 1.38
CA LEU A 89 16.46 0.69 1.40
C LEU A 89 15.08 0.08 1.20
N SER A 90 14.94 -0.87 0.28
CA SER A 90 13.70 -1.63 0.09
C SER A 90 13.28 -2.37 1.36
N LEU A 91 14.21 -2.97 2.11
CA LEU A 91 13.89 -3.64 3.37
C LEU A 91 13.38 -2.67 4.43
N VAL A 92 13.99 -1.50 4.57
CA VAL A 92 13.54 -0.46 5.52
C VAL A 92 12.13 0.04 5.15
N LEU A 93 11.91 0.39 3.88
CA LEU A 93 10.61 0.85 3.39
C LEU A 93 9.54 -0.23 3.53
N PHE A 94 9.90 -1.49 3.25
CA PHE A 94 9.01 -2.64 3.44
C PHE A 94 8.63 -2.84 4.90
N ALA A 95 9.61 -2.83 5.82
CA ALA A 95 9.34 -3.00 7.25
C ALA A 95 8.40 -1.90 7.77
N ILE A 96 8.65 -0.64 7.40
CA ILE A 96 7.78 0.48 7.75
C ILE A 96 6.37 0.28 7.15
N GLY A 97 6.28 -0.05 5.87
CA GLY A 97 5.01 -0.24 5.17
C GLY A 97 4.16 -1.37 5.75
N VAL A 98 4.78 -2.53 6.04
CA VAL A 98 4.10 -3.70 6.60
C VAL A 98 3.64 -3.44 8.04
N VAL A 99 4.48 -2.86 8.89
CA VAL A 99 4.09 -2.55 10.28
C VAL A 99 2.93 -1.56 10.29
N LEU A 100 3.00 -0.51 9.47
CA LEU A 100 1.94 0.49 9.37
C LEU A 100 0.64 -0.11 8.83
N GLN A 101 0.68 -0.90 7.75
CA GLN A 101 -0.53 -1.47 7.15
C GLN A 101 -1.22 -2.45 8.11
N LEU A 102 -0.46 -3.34 8.76
CA LEU A 102 -1.00 -4.32 9.71
C LEU A 102 -1.60 -3.63 10.93
N SER A 103 -0.89 -2.65 11.50
CA SER A 103 -1.38 -1.89 12.65
C SER A 103 -2.67 -1.15 12.30
N TYR A 104 -2.73 -0.56 11.11
CA TYR A 104 -3.90 0.17 10.64
C TYR A 104 -5.09 -0.76 10.38
N ALA A 105 -4.87 -1.88 9.68
CA ALA A 105 -5.89 -2.88 9.40
C ALA A 105 -6.45 -3.47 10.70
N ALA A 106 -5.59 -3.82 11.67
CA ALA A 106 -6.02 -4.35 12.96
C ALA A 106 -6.89 -3.33 13.74
N TRP A 107 -6.48 -2.05 13.75
CA TRP A 107 -7.23 -0.99 14.41
C TRP A 107 -8.58 -0.73 13.74
N GLN A 108 -8.63 -0.67 12.41
CA GLN A 108 -9.86 -0.39 11.68
C GLN A 108 -10.85 -1.56 11.75
N SER A 109 -10.38 -2.80 11.61
CA SER A 109 -11.21 -4.00 11.78
C SER A 109 -11.80 -4.10 13.19
N ALA A 110 -11.02 -3.80 14.22
CA ALA A 110 -11.54 -3.72 15.60
C ALA A 110 -12.61 -2.62 15.77
N GLY A 111 -12.47 -1.51 15.03
CA GLY A 111 -13.48 -0.44 14.97
C GLY A 111 -14.79 -0.90 14.31
N LEU A 112 -14.69 -1.65 13.21
CA LEU A 112 -15.83 -2.21 12.48
C LEU A 112 -16.63 -3.20 13.33
N TRP A 113 -15.94 -4.10 14.02
CA TRP A 113 -16.56 -5.15 14.84
C TRP A 113 -17.29 -4.62 16.09
N ARG A 114 -17.07 -3.35 16.46
CA ARG A 114 -17.81 -2.69 17.55
C ARG A 114 -19.25 -2.29 17.16
N GLY A 115 -19.71 -2.61 15.95
CA GLY A 115 -21.10 -2.43 15.51
C GLY A 115 -21.51 -0.98 15.29
N LYS A 116 -20.56 -0.04 15.27
CA LYS A 116 -20.82 1.40 15.06
C LYS A 116 -20.74 1.84 13.60
N HIS A 117 -20.58 0.91 12.67
CA HIS A 117 -20.40 1.24 11.26
C HIS A 117 -21.76 1.37 10.57
N PRO A 118 -22.12 2.54 10.02
CA PRO A 118 -23.38 2.72 9.29
C PRO A 118 -23.38 1.87 8.01
N ASN A 119 -24.52 1.25 7.68
CA ASN A 119 -24.68 0.47 6.44
C ASN A 119 -24.47 1.34 5.17
N GLU A 120 -24.75 2.64 5.25
CA GLU A 120 -24.52 3.60 4.16
C GLU A 120 -23.03 3.90 3.92
N ALA A 121 -22.14 3.52 4.84
CA ALA A 121 -20.70 3.71 4.72
C ALA A 121 -19.97 2.46 4.18
N THR A 122 -20.71 1.42 3.77
CA THR A 122 -20.17 0.23 3.10
C THR A 122 -19.80 0.59 1.66
N THR A 123 -18.67 1.27 1.51
CA THR A 123 -18.12 1.68 0.22
C THR A 123 -17.00 0.73 -0.22
N PRO A 124 -16.68 0.66 -1.53
CA PRO A 124 -15.53 -0.08 -2.02
C PRO A 124 -14.19 0.33 -1.36
N GLY A 125 -14.14 1.48 -0.67
CA GLY A 125 -12.98 1.87 0.12
C GLY A 125 -12.61 0.85 1.20
N LEU A 126 -13.57 0.08 1.75
CA LEU A 126 -13.31 -0.94 2.77
C LEU A 126 -12.34 -2.04 2.33
N TYR A 127 -12.15 -2.23 1.01
CA TYR A 127 -11.18 -3.18 0.46
C TYR A 127 -9.72 -2.71 0.62
N LEU A 128 -9.47 -1.42 0.75
CA LEU A 128 -8.09 -0.89 0.75
C LEU A 128 -7.24 -1.41 1.93
N PRO A 129 -7.71 -1.35 3.19
CA PRO A 129 -6.89 -1.68 4.35
C PRO A 129 -6.65 -3.19 4.52
N THR A 130 -7.64 -4.03 4.16
CA THR A 130 -7.63 -5.48 4.45
C THR A 130 -7.36 -6.34 3.23
N VAL A 131 -7.72 -5.90 2.02
CA VAL A 131 -7.53 -6.70 0.80
C VAL A 131 -6.35 -6.16 -0.01
N ALA A 132 -6.42 -4.90 -0.45
CA ALA A 132 -5.38 -4.34 -1.32
C ALA A 132 -4.01 -4.31 -0.63
N ASN A 133 -3.95 -3.87 0.63
CA ASN A 133 -2.69 -3.79 1.38
C ASN A 133 -2.06 -5.16 1.64
N ASN A 134 -2.87 -6.20 1.86
CA ASN A 134 -2.38 -7.56 2.03
C ASN A 134 -1.83 -8.10 0.71
N PHE A 135 -2.49 -7.88 -0.43
CA PHE A 135 -1.93 -8.25 -1.74
C PHE A 135 -0.64 -7.50 -2.07
N ILE A 136 -0.56 -6.20 -1.75
CA ILE A 136 0.67 -5.43 -1.94
C ILE A 136 1.79 -5.93 -1.03
N SER A 137 1.48 -6.31 0.21
CA SER A 137 2.44 -6.93 1.14
C SER A 137 2.94 -8.27 0.60
N ALA A 138 2.06 -9.09 0.02
CA ALA A 138 2.43 -10.36 -0.61
C ALA A 138 3.37 -10.14 -1.81
N MET A 139 3.05 -9.17 -2.69
CA MET A 139 3.93 -8.78 -3.80
C MET A 139 5.30 -8.31 -3.31
N ALA A 140 5.35 -7.51 -2.24
CA ALA A 140 6.59 -7.04 -1.66
C ALA A 140 7.43 -8.16 -1.05
N CYS A 141 6.79 -9.11 -0.36
CA CYS A 141 7.44 -10.32 0.13
C CYS A 141 8.04 -11.15 -1.01
N GLY A 142 7.28 -11.36 -2.10
CA GLY A 142 7.75 -12.05 -3.28
C GLY A 142 8.97 -11.37 -3.92
N ALA A 143 8.94 -10.04 -4.04
CA ALA A 143 10.07 -9.26 -4.58
C ALA A 143 11.33 -9.33 -3.68
N LEU A 144 11.16 -9.42 -2.37
CA LEU A 144 12.28 -9.46 -1.40
C LEU A 144 12.82 -10.87 -1.12
N GLY A 145 12.08 -11.91 -1.53
CA GLY A 145 12.42 -13.33 -1.32
C GLY A 145 11.79 -13.96 -0.07
N PHE A 146 10.84 -13.29 0.59
CA PHE A 146 10.14 -13.79 1.77
C PHE A 146 8.88 -14.58 1.41
N THR A 147 9.02 -15.67 0.66
CA THR A 147 7.90 -16.39 0.03
C THR A 147 6.85 -16.87 1.05
N ASP A 148 7.26 -17.49 2.16
CA ASP A 148 6.32 -18.01 3.17
C ASP A 148 5.48 -16.90 3.79
N ALA A 149 6.11 -15.77 4.14
CA ALA A 149 5.41 -14.59 4.63
C ALA A 149 4.47 -14.03 3.55
N GLY A 150 4.90 -14.04 2.29
CA GLY A 150 4.08 -13.62 1.15
C GLY A 150 2.80 -14.45 0.99
N LEU A 151 2.88 -15.77 1.19
CA LEU A 151 1.72 -16.66 1.14
C LEU A 151 0.73 -16.37 2.28
N VAL A 152 1.22 -16.04 3.48
CA VAL A 152 0.36 -15.62 4.59
C VAL A 152 -0.40 -14.34 4.25
N PHE A 153 0.28 -13.33 3.70
CA PHE A 153 -0.36 -12.09 3.26
C PHE A 153 -1.36 -12.32 2.11
N LEU A 154 -1.02 -13.21 1.16
CA LEU A 154 -1.92 -13.59 0.07
C LEU A 154 -3.20 -14.21 0.60
N GLY A 155 -3.09 -15.17 1.52
CA GLY A 155 -4.22 -15.81 2.18
C GLY A 155 -5.07 -14.80 2.96
N ALA A 156 -4.44 -13.93 3.75
CA ALA A 156 -5.14 -12.90 4.50
C ALA A 156 -5.93 -11.95 3.60
N GLY A 157 -5.36 -11.53 2.47
CA GLY A 157 -6.04 -10.70 1.47
C GLY A 157 -7.23 -11.43 0.83
N LEU A 158 -7.04 -12.71 0.45
CA LEU A 158 -8.09 -13.52 -0.18
C LEU A 158 -9.28 -13.77 0.75
N PHE A 159 -9.02 -14.20 1.99
CA PHE A 159 -10.09 -14.42 2.98
C PHE A 159 -10.80 -13.12 3.36
N SER A 160 -10.07 -12.00 3.44
CA SER A 160 -10.67 -10.70 3.69
C SER A 160 -11.58 -10.26 2.55
N TRP A 161 -11.19 -10.53 1.30
CA TRP A 161 -12.02 -10.23 0.13
C TRP A 161 -13.30 -11.06 0.13
N LEU A 162 -13.18 -12.38 0.27
CA LEU A 162 -14.32 -13.29 0.29
C LEU A 162 -15.28 -13.04 1.47
N SER A 163 -14.78 -12.47 2.57
CA SER A 163 -15.63 -12.11 3.71
C SER A 163 -16.39 -10.78 3.51
N LEU A 164 -15.98 -9.95 2.55
CA LEU A 164 -16.59 -8.65 2.26
C LEU A 164 -17.58 -8.71 1.09
N GLU A 165 -17.53 -9.78 0.28
CA GLU A 165 -18.56 -10.17 -0.70
C GLU A 165 -19.74 -10.86 -0.01
#